data_AF-A0A928XKG8-F1
#
_entry.id   AF-A0A928XKG8-F1
#
_cell.length_a   1.000
_cell.length_b   1.000
_cell.length_c   1.000
_cell.angle_alpha   90.00
_cell.angle_beta   90.00
_cell.angle_gamma   90.00
#
_symmetry.space_group_name_H-M   'P 1'
#
loop_
_entity.id
_entity.type
_entity.pdbx_description
1 polymer ?
#
loop_
_entity_poly.entity_id
_entity_poly.type
_entity_poly.pdbx_seq_one_letter_code
_entity_poly.pdbx_strand_id
1 'polypeptide(L)'
;MVRRTGLALTAVLLSGCGEERDAGQVGRIREAVKAPLAAAYCQINVNGTNKDTETDYLPHVITCENGGANLEALKAQAIAARSVAYYSMATSGKICDGQGCQVYTCGASPGPRPFRQ
;
A
#
# COMPACT_ATOMS: atom_id res chain seq x y z
N MET A 1 -2.44 72.55 -20.45
CA MET A 1 -0.99 72.25 -20.43
C MET A 1 -0.70 71.34 -19.23
N VAL A 2 -0.35 70.08 -19.52
CA VAL A 2 0.45 69.09 -18.76
C VAL A 2 0.19 68.78 -17.26
N ARG A 3 -0.39 67.58 -17.04
CA ARG A 3 -0.08 66.47 -16.09
C ARG A 3 0.49 66.76 -14.69
N ARG A 4 -0.18 66.18 -13.67
CA ARG A 4 0.50 65.45 -12.58
C ARG A 4 -0.12 64.07 -12.37
N THR A 5 0.76 63.10 -12.41
CA THR A 5 0.60 61.64 -12.35
C THR A 5 0.16 61.19 -10.95
N GLY A 6 -1.00 60.52 -10.87
CA GLY A 6 -1.37 59.69 -9.73
C GLY A 6 -0.84 58.28 -9.93
N LEU A 7 0.14 57.88 -9.13
CA LEU A 7 0.63 56.50 -9.06
C LEU A 7 -0.33 55.73 -8.15
N ALA A 8 -1.33 55.06 -8.73
CA ALA A 8 -2.19 54.15 -8.00
C ALA A 8 -1.44 52.82 -7.80
N LEU A 9 -0.99 52.57 -6.58
CA LEU A 9 -0.41 51.30 -6.16
C LEU A 9 -1.55 50.28 -6.02
N THR A 10 -1.81 49.51 -7.07
CA THR A 10 -2.80 48.43 -7.04
C THR A 10 -2.27 47.31 -6.15
N ALA A 11 -2.84 47.16 -4.96
CA ALA A 11 -2.59 46.00 -4.11
C ALA A 11 -3.08 44.75 -4.85
N VAL A 12 -2.13 43.92 -5.28
CA VAL A 12 -2.41 42.57 -5.79
C VAL A 12 -2.95 41.78 -4.59
N LEU A 13 -4.28 41.64 -4.52
CA LEU A 13 -4.91 40.65 -3.68
C LEU A 13 -4.51 39.29 -4.25
N LEU A 14 -3.54 38.63 -3.61
CA LEU A 14 -3.33 37.21 -3.82
C LEU A 14 -4.62 36.51 -3.43
N SER A 15 -5.43 36.15 -4.42
CA SER A 15 -6.37 35.04 -4.31
C SER A 15 -5.54 33.76 -4.20
N GLY A 16 -4.85 33.60 -3.07
CA GLY A 16 -4.36 32.30 -2.65
C GLY A 16 -5.58 31.43 -2.45
N CYS A 17 -5.55 30.21 -2.99
CA CYS A 17 -6.42 29.16 -2.50
C CYS A 17 -6.08 28.99 -1.02
N GLY A 18 -6.87 29.61 -0.15
CA GLY A 18 -6.99 29.19 1.24
C GLY A 18 -7.64 27.82 1.21
N GLU A 19 -6.84 26.78 1.01
CA GLU A 19 -7.27 25.45 1.39
C GLU A 19 -7.27 25.45 2.91
N GLU A 20 -8.45 25.65 3.50
CA GLU A 20 -8.75 25.08 4.81
C GLU A 20 -8.49 23.59 4.65
N ARG A 21 -7.27 23.19 4.95
CA ARG A 21 -6.95 21.81 5.21
C ARG A 21 -7.75 21.48 6.46
N ASP A 22 -8.96 20.96 6.25
CA ASP A 22 -9.44 19.88 7.10
C ASP A 22 -8.23 19.00 7.28
N ALA A 23 -7.65 19.03 8.49
CA ALA A 23 -6.51 18.22 8.84
C ALA A 23 -7.05 16.80 8.92
N GLY A 24 -7.31 16.23 7.72
CA GLY A 24 -7.94 14.96 7.52
C GLY A 24 -7.22 14.02 8.44
N GLN A 25 -7.96 13.55 9.44
CA GLN A 25 -7.41 12.92 10.62
C GLN A 25 -6.43 11.83 10.19
N VAL A 26 -5.13 12.15 10.23
CA VAL A 26 -4.08 11.20 9.86
C VAL A 26 -4.27 10.05 10.83
N GLY A 27 -4.55 8.86 10.28
CA GLY A 27 -5.24 7.77 10.95
C GLY A 27 -4.81 7.50 12.40
N ARG A 28 -5.74 6.98 13.20
CA ARG A 28 -5.53 6.63 14.61
C ARG A 28 -4.19 5.88 14.78
N ILE A 29 -3.28 6.44 15.57
CA ILE A 29 -2.02 5.80 15.96
C ILE A 29 -2.33 4.45 16.58
N ARG A 30 -2.02 3.38 15.84
CA ARG A 30 -2.06 2.00 16.32
C ARG A 30 -0.75 1.67 17.01
N GLU A 31 -0.83 0.84 18.04
CA GLU A 31 0.38 0.30 18.66
C GLU A 31 1.18 -0.47 17.60
N ALA A 32 2.45 -0.11 17.45
CA ALA A 32 3.30 -0.69 16.43
C ALA A 32 3.58 -2.15 16.77
N VAL A 33 3.49 -3.02 15.77
CA VAL A 33 4.01 -4.38 15.91
C VAL A 33 5.52 -4.29 16.04
N LYS A 34 6.07 -4.75 17.16
CA LYS A 34 7.51 -4.72 17.42
C LYS A 34 8.25 -5.52 16.34
N ALA A 35 9.13 -4.84 15.62
CA ALA A 35 10.04 -5.45 14.66
C ALA A 35 11.46 -5.58 15.25
N PRO A 36 12.24 -6.61 14.87
CA PRO A 36 11.83 -7.73 14.03
C PRO A 36 10.87 -8.68 14.77
N LEU A 37 10.01 -9.37 14.00
CA LEU A 37 9.22 -10.47 14.56
C LEU A 37 10.15 -11.55 15.12
N ALA A 38 9.71 -12.26 16.16
CA ALA A 38 10.51 -13.30 16.80
C ALA A 38 10.86 -14.46 15.84
N ALA A 39 9.97 -14.72 14.88
CA ALA A 39 10.18 -15.69 13.81
C ALA A 39 9.41 -15.28 12.55
N ALA A 40 9.85 -15.79 11.40
CA ALA A 40 9.11 -15.72 10.15
C ALA A 40 7.87 -16.64 10.21
N TYR A 41 6.76 -16.22 9.63
CA TYR A 41 5.62 -17.11 9.42
C TYR A 41 5.88 -18.00 8.21
N CYS A 42 5.95 -19.32 8.42
CA CYS A 42 6.02 -20.29 7.32
C CYS A 42 4.64 -20.53 6.69
N GLN A 43 3.56 -20.33 7.45
CA GLN A 43 2.19 -20.42 6.95
C GLN A 43 1.40 -19.15 7.25
N ILE A 44 0.61 -18.71 6.27
CA ILE A 44 -0.33 -17.61 6.38
C ILE A 44 -1.74 -18.19 6.44
N ASN A 45 -2.51 -17.80 7.45
CA ASN A 45 -3.92 -18.15 7.55
C ASN A 45 -4.75 -17.18 6.69
N VAL A 46 -5.20 -17.64 5.52
CA VAL A 46 -6.08 -16.89 4.61
C VAL A 46 -7.51 -17.35 4.83
N ASN A 47 -8.38 -16.45 5.32
CA ASN A 47 -9.80 -16.75 5.58
C ASN A 47 -10.05 -18.03 6.41
N GLY A 48 -9.16 -18.40 7.33
CA GLY A 48 -9.27 -19.61 8.15
C GLY A 48 -8.48 -20.81 7.63
N THR A 49 -7.89 -20.74 6.44
CA THR A 49 -7.13 -21.83 5.82
C THR A 49 -5.64 -21.48 5.76
N ASN A 50 -4.78 -22.37 6.25
CA ASN A 50 -3.34 -22.16 6.17
C ASN A 50 -2.79 -22.41 4.76
N LYS A 51 -1.94 -21.50 4.30
CA LYS A 51 -1.24 -21.52 3.03
C LYS A 51 0.26 -21.41 3.27
N ASP A 52 1.07 -22.16 2.53
CA ASP A 52 2.52 -22.01 2.59
C ASP A 52 2.90 -20.61 2.12
N THR A 53 3.76 -19.93 2.87
CA THR A 53 4.02 -18.49 2.63
C THR A 53 4.71 -18.28 1.29
N GLU A 54 5.74 -19.07 0.99
CA GLU A 54 6.65 -18.82 -0.13
C GLU A 54 6.23 -19.55 -1.41
N THR A 55 5.59 -20.72 -1.29
CA THR A 55 5.24 -21.57 -2.43
C THR A 55 3.76 -21.48 -2.84
N ASP A 56 2.91 -20.90 -1.99
CA ASP A 56 1.48 -20.74 -2.27
C ASP A 56 1.03 -19.27 -2.13
N TYR A 57 1.04 -18.73 -0.91
CA TYR A 57 0.46 -17.42 -0.61
C TYR A 57 1.07 -16.26 -1.42
N LEU A 58 2.39 -16.06 -1.34
CA LEU A 58 3.05 -14.95 -2.02
C LEU A 58 2.92 -15.05 -3.56
N PRO A 59 3.17 -16.19 -4.22
CA PRO A 59 2.94 -16.33 -5.65
C PRO A 59 1.53 -15.94 -6.09
N HIS A 60 0.50 -16.34 -5.34
CA HIS A 60 -0.89 -16.01 -5.63
C HIS A 60 -1.17 -14.52 -5.47
N VAL A 61 -0.79 -13.92 -4.34
CA VAL A 61 -1.00 -12.48 -4.11
C VAL A 61 -0.28 -11.64 -5.16
N ILE A 62 0.97 -11.97 -5.50
CA ILE A 62 1.72 -11.23 -6.53
C ILE A 62 1.03 -11.33 -7.89
N THR A 63 0.60 -12.54 -8.26
CA THR A 63 -0.09 -12.78 -9.53
C THR A 63 -1.41 -12.00 -9.59
N CYS A 64 -2.19 -12.03 -8.51
CA CYS A 64 -3.51 -11.43 -8.49
C CYS A 64 -3.52 -9.91 -8.33
N GLU A 65 -2.55 -9.35 -7.61
CA GLU A 65 -2.45 -7.90 -7.41
C GLU A 65 -1.71 -7.20 -8.55
N ASN A 66 -0.62 -7.81 -9.05
CA ASN A 66 0.31 -7.10 -9.93
C ASN A 66 0.99 -8.01 -10.97
N GLY A 67 0.39 -9.14 -11.33
CA GLY A 67 1.05 -10.20 -12.13
C GLY A 67 1.53 -9.79 -13.53
N GLY A 68 1.04 -8.67 -14.06
CA GLY A 68 1.46 -8.11 -15.36
C GLY A 68 2.58 -7.07 -15.30
N ALA A 69 3.14 -6.78 -14.12
CA ALA A 69 4.14 -5.74 -13.94
C ALA A 69 5.57 -6.20 -14.29
N ASN A 70 6.49 -5.24 -14.39
CA ASN A 70 7.91 -5.53 -14.58
C ASN A 70 8.53 -6.20 -13.33
N LEU A 71 9.69 -6.82 -13.50
CA LEU A 71 10.36 -7.61 -12.46
C LEU A 71 10.61 -6.83 -11.15
N GLU A 72 11.04 -5.58 -11.23
CA GLU A 72 11.33 -4.79 -10.03
C GLU A 72 10.04 -4.42 -9.28
N ALA A 73 8.96 -4.14 -10.00
CA ALA A 73 7.63 -3.95 -9.41
C ALA A 73 7.11 -5.23 -8.75
N LEU A 74 7.34 -6.40 -9.37
CA LEU A 74 6.97 -7.69 -8.77
C LEU A 74 7.76 -7.95 -7.48
N LYS A 75 9.08 -7.68 -7.46
CA LYS A 75 9.91 -7.80 -6.25
C LYS A 75 9.41 -6.88 -5.14
N ALA A 76 9.12 -5.62 -5.47
CA ALA A 76 8.56 -4.67 -4.50
C ALA A 76 7.22 -5.17 -3.94
N GLN A 77 6.33 -5.68 -4.81
CA GLN A 77 5.06 -6.26 -4.42
C GLN A 77 5.23 -7.45 -3.47
N ALA A 78 6.23 -8.31 -3.72
CA ALA A 78 6.51 -9.45 -2.86
C ALA A 78 6.91 -9.05 -1.44
N ILE A 79 7.75 -8.01 -1.32
CA ILE A 79 8.15 -7.46 -0.02
C ILE A 79 6.94 -6.84 0.69
N ALA A 80 6.13 -6.06 -0.02
CA ALA A 80 4.92 -5.46 0.52
C ALA A 80 3.93 -6.54 0.98
N ALA A 81 3.64 -7.54 0.15
CA ALA A 81 2.73 -8.64 0.47
C ALA A 81 3.20 -9.44 1.69
N ARG A 82 4.48 -9.78 1.77
CA ARG A 82 5.04 -10.44 2.96
C ARG A 82 4.87 -9.59 4.21
N SER A 83 5.15 -8.28 4.10
CA SER A 83 5.04 -7.36 5.24
C SER A 83 3.61 -7.24 5.76
N VAL A 84 2.64 -7.12 4.84
CA VAL A 84 1.21 -7.05 5.19
C VAL A 84 0.75 -8.37 5.82
N ALA A 85 1.10 -9.51 5.23
CA ALA A 85 0.76 -10.82 5.77
C ALA A 85 1.31 -11.01 7.18
N TYR A 86 2.57 -10.65 7.42
CA TYR A 86 3.21 -10.77 8.73
C TYR A 86 2.56 -9.86 9.78
N TYR A 87 2.22 -8.63 9.39
CA TYR A 87 1.48 -7.72 10.26
C TYR A 87 0.09 -8.29 10.60
N SER A 88 -0.66 -8.80 9.62
CA SER A 88 -1.98 -9.42 9.85
C SER A 88 -1.89 -10.69 10.70
N MET A 89 -0.88 -11.53 10.49
CA MET A 89 -0.66 -12.70 11.33
C MET A 89 -0.31 -12.31 12.77
N ALA A 90 0.50 -11.26 12.97
CA ALA A 90 0.88 -10.79 14.30
C ALA A 90 -0.28 -10.11 15.06
N THR A 91 -1.19 -9.45 14.35
CA THR A 91 -2.26 -8.65 14.97
C THR A 91 -3.62 -9.34 15.01
N SER A 92 -3.95 -10.16 14.01
CA SER A 92 -5.24 -10.85 13.91
C SER A 92 -5.13 -12.36 13.76
N GLY A 93 -3.92 -12.93 13.62
CA GLY A 93 -3.70 -14.37 13.43
C GLY A 93 -4.17 -14.91 12.09
N LYS A 94 -4.63 -14.04 11.20
CA LYS A 94 -5.15 -14.34 9.85
C LYS A 94 -5.16 -13.09 8.99
N ILE A 95 -5.23 -13.27 7.67
CA ILE A 95 -5.50 -12.23 6.68
C ILE A 95 -6.75 -12.59 5.87
N CYS A 96 -7.48 -11.58 5.41
CA CYS A 96 -8.61 -11.77 4.53
C CYS A 96 -8.20 -11.81 3.05
N ASP A 97 -8.97 -12.52 2.23
CA ASP A 97 -8.84 -12.48 0.77
C ASP A 97 -9.81 -11.46 0.17
N GLY A 98 -9.27 -10.39 -0.42
CA GLY A 98 -10.05 -9.36 -1.09
C GLY A 98 -9.45 -7.95 -1.00
N GLN A 99 -10.14 -7.00 -1.63
CA GLN A 99 -9.68 -5.62 -1.82
C GLN A 99 -9.41 -4.84 -0.52
N GLY A 100 -9.98 -5.27 0.60
CA GLY A 100 -9.74 -4.66 1.92
C GLY A 100 -8.49 -5.18 2.66
N CYS A 101 -7.86 -6.25 2.15
CA CYS A 101 -6.64 -6.83 2.69
C CYS A 101 -5.63 -7.02 1.54
N GLN A 102 -5.45 -8.27 1.08
CA GLN A 102 -4.74 -8.61 -0.13
C GLN A 102 -5.57 -9.60 -0.93
N VAL A 103 -5.54 -9.48 -2.25
CA VAL A 103 -6.20 -10.38 -3.18
C VAL A 103 -5.32 -11.62 -3.35
N TYR A 104 -5.69 -12.70 -2.69
CA TYR A 104 -5.06 -14.01 -2.82
C TYR A 104 -5.71 -14.81 -3.96
N THR A 105 -7.04 -14.75 -4.12
CA THR A 105 -7.75 -15.48 -5.18
C THR A 105 -8.14 -14.56 -6.33
N CYS A 106 -7.82 -14.97 -7.55
CA CYS A 106 -8.28 -14.34 -8.79
C CYS A 106 -8.44 -15.39 -9.90
N GLY A 107 -8.84 -14.96 -11.11
CA GLY A 107 -8.99 -15.87 -12.25
C GLY A 107 -7.66 -16.33 -12.89
N ALA A 108 -6.52 -15.95 -12.32
CA ALA A 108 -5.19 -16.32 -12.80
C ALA A 108 -4.48 -17.21 -11.77
N SER A 109 -3.72 -18.18 -12.26
CA SER A 109 -2.87 -19.04 -11.42
C SER A 109 -1.41 -18.63 -11.54
N PRO A 110 -0.61 -18.72 -10.45
CA PRO A 110 0.81 -18.43 -10.50
C PRO A 110 1.54 -19.32 -11.53
N GLY A 111 2.35 -18.69 -12.37
CA GLY A 111 3.23 -19.42 -13.28
C GLY A 111 4.41 -20.09 -12.56
N PRO A 112 5.19 -20.95 -13.25
CA PRO A 112 6.31 -21.69 -12.65
C PRO A 112 7.42 -20.82 -12.05
N ARG A 113 7.43 -19.51 -12.32
CA ARG A 113 8.35 -18.53 -11.74
C ARG A 113 7.65 -17.16 -11.59
N PRO A 114 7.32 -16.70 -10.37
CA PRO A 114 6.72 -15.38 -10.16
C PRO A 114 7.66 -14.21 -10.50
N PHE A 115 8.97 -14.47 -10.70
CA PHE A 115 10.01 -13.44 -10.81
C PHE A 115 11.07 -13.67 -11.91
N ARG A 116 10.76 -14.32 -13.05
CA ARG A 116 11.75 -14.36 -14.15
C ARG A 116 11.31 -13.57 -15.37
N GLN A 117 12.15 -12.62 -15.74
CA GLN A 117 12.62 -12.47 -17.12
C GLN A 117 13.83 -13.38 -17.31
#